data_AF-A0A0D9P3Z9-F1
#
_entry.id   AF-A0A0D9P3Z9-F1
#
_cell.length_a   1.000
_cell.length_b   1.000
_cell.length_c   1.000
_cell.angle_alpha   90.00
_cell.angle_beta   90.00
_cell.angle_gamma   90.00
#
_symmetry.space_group_name_H-M   'P 1'
#
loop_
_entity.id
_entity.type
_entity.pdbx_description
1 polymer ?
#
loop_
_entity_poly.entity_id
_entity_poly.type
_entity_poly.pdbx_seq_one_letter_code
_entity_poly.pdbx_strand_id
1 'polypeptide(L)'
;MTGFAIADILPWNDFMPMQSLEIIPTTSSDMSDSAPPASEKDPWNIKSKEKFETKSKSEFYDPCQEAAQRSYKCLYRNGGDKSMCGEYFQAYRDCKAAWTERRKKERGGIFG
;
A
#
# COMPACT_ATOMS: atom_id res chain seq x y z
N MET A 1 -30.20 8.95 42.46
CA MET A 1 -29.93 7.69 43.17
C MET A 1 -31.05 6.76 42.74
N THR A 2 -30.92 5.77 41.88
CA THR A 2 -29.88 4.75 41.61
C THR A 2 -30.18 4.15 40.24
N GLY A 3 -29.17 3.83 39.43
CA GLY A 3 -29.42 3.05 38.20
C GLY A 3 -28.31 3.11 37.16
N PHE A 4 -27.09 2.73 37.55
CA PHE A 4 -26.08 2.25 36.60
C PHE A 4 -26.45 0.81 36.23
N ALA A 5 -26.80 0.57 34.97
CA ALA A 5 -26.79 -0.77 34.39
C ALA A 5 -25.58 -0.87 33.47
N ILE A 6 -24.57 -1.59 33.97
CA ILE A 6 -23.38 -2.09 33.27
C ILE A 6 -23.58 -3.61 33.19
N ALA A 7 -23.09 -4.24 32.12
CA ALA A 7 -23.19 -5.65 31.71
C ALA A 7 -24.36 -5.90 30.73
N ASP A 8 -24.19 -6.44 29.52
CA ASP A 8 -23.22 -7.43 29.01
C ASP A 8 -22.74 -7.04 27.58
N ILE A 9 -21.43 -6.96 27.31
CA ILE A 9 -20.57 -8.05 26.83
C ILE A 9 -21.02 -8.60 25.45
N LEU A 10 -20.26 -8.20 24.43
CA LEU A 10 -20.30 -8.65 23.03
C LEU A 10 -20.06 -10.18 22.93
N PRO A 11 -20.50 -10.83 21.84
CA PRO A 11 -19.58 -10.98 20.70
C PRO A 11 -20.34 -10.86 19.35
N TRP A 12 -19.97 -10.00 18.40
CA TRP A 12 -18.87 -10.19 17.45
C TRP A 12 -18.54 -11.66 17.16
N ASN A 13 -19.56 -12.45 16.78
CA ASN A 13 -19.39 -13.81 16.27
C ASN A 13 -20.52 -14.20 15.29
N ASP A 14 -20.60 -13.47 14.18
CA ASP A 14 -21.14 -13.98 12.91
C ASP A 14 -19.96 -13.91 11.92
N PHE A 15 -18.97 -14.80 12.09
CA PHE A 15 -18.89 -16.07 11.39
C PHE A 15 -19.16 -15.93 9.88
N MET A 16 -18.27 -15.17 9.24
CA MET A 16 -17.99 -15.23 7.81
C MET A 16 -17.90 -16.72 7.38
N PRO A 17 -18.71 -17.19 6.41
CA PRO A 17 -18.61 -18.57 5.96
C PRO A 17 -17.24 -18.79 5.32
N MET A 18 -16.48 -19.67 5.98
CA MET A 18 -15.18 -20.19 5.61
C MET A 18 -15.27 -20.82 4.21
N GLN A 19 -14.34 -20.40 3.34
CA GLN A 19 -14.08 -20.95 2.02
C GLN A 19 -14.30 -22.47 1.98
N SER A 20 -15.23 -22.91 1.14
CA SER A 20 -15.30 -24.30 0.71
C SER A 20 -13.98 -24.63 0.01
N LEU A 21 -13.26 -25.59 0.59
CA LEU A 21 -12.09 -26.22 0.00
C LEU A 21 -12.45 -26.80 -1.37
N GLU A 22 -11.88 -26.22 -2.43
CA GLU A 22 -11.34 -27.04 -3.50
C GLU A 22 -9.82 -26.90 -3.51
N ILE A 23 -9.20 -28.06 -3.43
CA ILE A 23 -7.76 -28.31 -3.36
C ILE A 23 -7.18 -28.01 -4.74
N ILE A 24 -6.30 -27.00 -4.84
CA ILE A 24 -5.39 -26.85 -5.98
C ILE A 24 -3.99 -27.30 -5.51
N PRO A 25 -3.30 -28.17 -6.26
CA PRO A 25 -2.01 -28.72 -5.89
C PRO A 25 -0.94 -27.64 -5.73
N THR A 26 -0.07 -27.87 -4.74
CA THR A 26 1.19 -27.17 -4.53
C THR A 26 2.06 -27.22 -5.79
N THR A 27 1.96 -26.21 -6.65
CA THR A 27 3.09 -25.79 -7.49
C THR A 27 3.94 -24.81 -6.68
N SER A 28 4.73 -25.40 -5.79
CA SER A 28 6.04 -24.89 -5.41
C SER A 28 6.88 -24.78 -6.69
N SER A 29 6.90 -23.61 -7.31
CA SER A 29 7.91 -23.22 -8.29
C SER A 29 8.00 -21.70 -8.25
N ASP A 30 9.01 -21.24 -7.52
CA ASP A 30 9.76 -20.00 -7.75
C ASP A 30 9.02 -18.88 -8.49
N MET A 31 8.38 -17.98 -7.73
CA MET A 31 8.28 -16.59 -8.19
C MET A 31 9.44 -15.84 -7.57
N SER A 32 10.52 -15.90 -8.34
CA SER A 32 11.75 -15.15 -8.24
C SER A 32 11.62 -13.88 -7.39
N ASP A 33 12.56 -13.81 -6.46
CA ASP A 33 13.37 -12.62 -6.22
C ASP A 33 13.99 -12.17 -7.56
N SER A 34 13.16 -11.67 -8.47
CA SER A 34 13.59 -10.88 -9.60
C SER A 34 13.38 -9.46 -9.16
N ALA A 35 14.49 -8.86 -8.73
CA ALA A 35 14.71 -7.43 -8.85
C ALA A 35 13.94 -6.95 -10.08
N PRO A 36 12.94 -6.09 -9.89
CA PRO A 36 12.14 -5.70 -11.02
C PRO A 36 12.99 -5.02 -12.08
N PRO A 37 12.68 -5.22 -13.37
CA PRO A 37 13.31 -4.42 -14.41
C PRO A 37 13.11 -2.96 -14.02
N ALA A 38 14.22 -2.26 -13.83
CA ALA A 38 14.29 -0.90 -13.30
C ALA A 38 13.59 0.14 -14.21
N SER A 39 12.89 -0.29 -15.25
CA SER A 39 12.37 0.52 -16.35
C SER A 39 10.84 0.57 -16.46
N GLU A 40 10.06 -0.30 -15.80
CA GLU A 40 8.58 -0.20 -15.77
C GLU A 40 8.02 0.32 -14.44
N LYS A 41 8.88 0.54 -13.44
CA LYS A 41 8.52 0.98 -12.08
C LYS A 41 8.81 2.45 -11.81
N ASP A 42 8.87 3.27 -12.85
CA ASP A 42 8.99 4.70 -12.62
C ASP A 42 7.64 5.21 -12.06
N PRO A 43 7.57 5.71 -10.81
CA PRO A 43 6.36 6.36 -10.31
C PRO A 43 5.93 7.56 -11.19
N TRP A 44 6.82 8.03 -12.07
CA TRP A 44 6.60 9.05 -13.08
C TRP A 44 6.33 8.48 -14.48
N ASN A 45 5.26 7.70 -14.64
CA ASN A 45 4.73 7.36 -15.96
C ASN A 45 3.77 8.49 -16.45
N ILE A 46 3.63 8.68 -17.77
CA ILE A 46 2.65 9.60 -18.36
C ILE A 46 1.25 9.35 -17.76
N LYS A 47 0.88 8.08 -17.55
CA LYS A 47 -0.40 7.68 -16.95
C LYS A 47 -0.56 8.13 -15.50
N SER A 48 0.50 8.14 -14.68
CA SER A 48 0.39 8.58 -13.28
C SER A 48 0.29 10.10 -13.18
N LYS A 49 0.94 10.83 -14.09
CA LYS A 49 0.81 12.28 -14.23
C LYS A 49 -0.58 12.69 -14.68
N GLU A 50 -1.12 12.10 -15.74
CA GLU A 50 -2.48 12.38 -16.22
C GLU A 50 -3.55 12.09 -15.16
N LYS A 51 -3.46 10.95 -14.47
CA LYS A 51 -4.39 10.60 -13.38
C LYS A 51 -4.35 11.60 -12.22
N PHE A 52 -3.17 12.14 -11.92
CA PHE A 52 -3.01 13.18 -10.91
C PHE A 52 -3.58 14.53 -11.38
N GLU A 53 -3.33 14.93 -12.62
CA GLU A 53 -3.81 16.21 -13.17
C GLU A 53 -5.33 16.23 -13.41
N THR A 54 -5.90 15.09 -13.82
CA THR A 54 -7.35 14.92 -14.00
C THR A 54 -8.12 14.78 -12.68
N LYS A 55 -7.42 14.60 -11.56
CA LYS A 55 -8.03 14.45 -10.25
C LYS A 55 -8.67 15.75 -9.77
N SER A 56 -9.85 15.67 -9.16
CA SER A 56 -10.42 16.78 -8.41
C SER A 56 -9.49 17.18 -7.26
N LYS A 57 -9.36 18.48 -6.99
CA LYS A 57 -8.49 19.00 -5.90
C LYS A 57 -8.81 18.43 -4.51
N SER A 58 -9.98 17.81 -4.33
CA SER A 58 -10.42 17.18 -3.08
C SER A 58 -9.93 15.74 -2.88
N GLU A 59 -9.40 15.06 -3.90
CA GLU A 59 -9.06 13.64 -3.79
C GLU A 59 -7.55 13.40 -3.75
N PHE A 60 -7.16 12.46 -2.88
CA PHE A 60 -5.79 12.05 -2.68
C PHE A 60 -5.39 10.96 -3.67
N TYR A 61 -4.37 11.23 -4.48
CA TYR A 61 -3.76 10.25 -5.37
C TYR A 61 -2.30 9.99 -4.95
N ASP A 62 -1.97 8.73 -4.68
CA ASP A 62 -0.62 8.30 -4.34
C ASP A 62 -0.03 7.46 -5.50
N PRO A 63 0.99 7.96 -6.23
CA PRO A 63 1.64 7.19 -7.30
C PRO A 63 2.51 6.04 -6.77
N CYS A 64 2.77 6.00 -5.46
CA CYS A 64 3.58 4.97 -4.80
C CYS A 64 2.74 3.81 -4.24
N GLN A 65 1.49 3.67 -4.67
CA GLN A 65 0.56 2.63 -4.20
C GLN A 65 1.13 1.21 -4.32
N GLU A 66 1.88 0.91 -5.38
CA GLU A 66 2.52 -0.42 -5.50
C GLU A 66 3.55 -0.69 -4.41
N ALA A 67 4.36 0.31 -4.05
CA ALA A 67 5.33 0.17 -2.96
C ALA A 67 4.62 0.00 -1.62
N ALA A 68 3.53 0.75 -1.40
CA ALA A 68 2.67 0.59 -0.22
C ALA A 68 2.09 -0.83 -0.14
N GLN A 69 1.51 -1.34 -1.23
CA GLN A 69 0.95 -2.69 -1.29
C GLN A 69 1.99 -3.77 -0.95
N ARG A 70 3.25 -3.61 -1.40
CA ARG A 70 4.34 -4.54 -1.03
C ARG A 70 4.63 -4.51 0.46
N SER A 71 4.67 -3.32 1.06
CA SER A 71 4.85 -3.19 2.51
C SER A 71 3.70 -3.83 3.31
N TYR A 72 2.45 -3.66 2.86
CA TYR A 72 1.30 -4.31 3.46
C TYR A 72 1.35 -5.84 3.31
N LYS A 73 1.74 -6.35 2.13
CA LYS A 73 1.90 -7.79 1.91
C LYS A 73 2.93 -8.40 2.86
N CYS A 74 4.01 -7.69 3.15
CA CYS A 74 4.99 -8.11 4.14
C CYS A 74 4.38 -8.15 5.56
N LEU A 75 3.61 -7.12 5.95
CA LEU A 75 2.92 -7.12 7.24
C LEU A 75 1.92 -8.26 7.38
N TYR A 76 1.12 -8.55 6.34
CA TYR A 76 0.14 -9.65 6.37
C TYR A 76 0.80 -11.02 6.55
N ARG A 77 2.03 -11.20 6.05
CA ARG A 77 2.77 -12.46 6.14
C ARG A 77 3.50 -12.63 7.48
N ASN A 78 3.85 -11.52 8.14
CA ASN A 78 4.64 -11.52 9.37
C ASN A 78 3.83 -11.06 10.61
N GLY A 79 2.49 -11.12 10.55
CA GLY A 79 1.63 -10.74 11.67
C GLY A 79 1.70 -9.27 12.07
N GLY A 80 2.13 -8.39 11.15
CA GLY A 80 2.27 -6.95 11.40
C GLY A 80 3.64 -6.52 11.94
N ASP A 81 4.64 -7.41 11.98
CA ASP A 81 5.98 -7.03 12.41
C ASP A 81 6.66 -6.11 11.38
N LYS A 82 6.90 -4.87 11.79
CA LYS A 82 7.52 -3.84 10.96
C LYS A 82 9.04 -4.02 10.83
N SER A 83 9.68 -4.70 11.78
CA SER A 83 11.14 -4.88 11.81
C SER A 83 11.61 -5.69 10.59
N MET A 84 10.82 -6.69 10.20
CA MET A 84 11.07 -7.56 9.04
C MET A 84 10.78 -6.88 7.69
N CYS A 85 10.02 -5.78 7.70
CA CYS A 85 9.50 -5.14 6.49
C CYS A 85 10.16 -3.78 6.18
N GLY A 86 11.28 -3.46 6.84
CA GLY A 86 11.96 -2.16 6.75
C GLY A 86 12.24 -1.70 5.31
N GLU A 87 12.79 -2.59 4.48
CA GLU A 87 13.12 -2.32 3.07
C GLU A 87 11.89 -1.91 2.25
N TYR A 88 10.72 -2.52 2.51
CA TYR A 88 9.49 -2.16 1.80
C TYR A 88 8.97 -0.79 2.19
N PHE A 89 9.11 -0.41 3.47
CA PHE A 89 8.76 0.94 3.91
C PHE A 89 9.75 1.98 3.39
N GLN A 90 11.02 1.63 3.29
CA GLN A 90 12.04 2.51 2.75
C GLN A 90 11.76 2.81 1.27
N ALA A 91 11.48 1.78 0.46
CA ALA A 91 11.07 1.96 -0.93
C ALA A 91 9.83 2.87 -1.09
N TYR A 92 8.84 2.78 -0.19
CA TYR A 92 7.68 3.68 -0.20
C TYR A 92 8.06 5.14 0.12
N ARG A 93 8.93 5.36 1.11
CA ARG A 93 9.42 6.70 1.47
C ARG A 93 10.23 7.31 0.34
N ASP A 94 11.11 6.54 -0.27
CA ASP A 94 11.97 6.99 -1.36
C ASP A 94 11.15 7.39 -2.58
N CYS A 95 10.14 6.58 -2.93
CA CYS A 95 9.20 6.90 -4.00
C CYS A 95 8.46 8.23 -3.72
N LYS A 96 7.96 8.41 -2.49
CA LYS A 96 7.22 9.61 -2.10
C LYS A 96 8.11 10.86 -2.06
N ALA A 97 9.36 10.70 -1.63
CA ALA A 97 10.37 11.74 -1.62
C ALA A 97 10.71 12.18 -3.05
N ALA A 98 11.04 11.23 -3.94
CA ALA A 98 11.33 11.47 -5.34
C ALA A 98 10.16 12.17 -6.05
N TRP A 99 8.92 11.72 -5.80
CA TRP A 99 7.72 12.36 -6.34
C TRP A 99 7.57 13.81 -5.90
N THR A 100 7.72 14.07 -4.60
CA THR A 100 7.56 15.41 -4.03
C THR A 100 8.66 16.35 -4.50
N GLU A 101 9.90 15.87 -4.54
CA GLU A 101 11.05 16.62 -5.05
C GLU A 101 10.87 16.99 -6.51
N ARG A 102 10.47 16.04 -7.36
CA ARG A 102 10.24 16.29 -8.79
C ARG A 102 9.14 17.32 -9.01
N ARG A 103 8.05 17.24 -8.25
CA ARG A 103 6.95 18.23 -8.27
C ARG A 103 7.41 19.60 -7.82
N LYS A 104 8.26 19.68 -6.79
CA LYS A 104 8.86 20.95 -6.34
C LYS A 104 9.73 21.55 -7.45
N LYS A 105 10.51 20.73 -8.15
CA LYS A 105 11.33 21.16 -9.31
C LYS A 105 10.50 21.64 -10.49
N GLU A 106 9.42 20.93 -10.84
CA GLU A 106 8.51 21.34 -11.92
C GLU A 106 7.73 22.62 -11.56
N ARG A 107 7.30 22.77 -10.30
CA ARG A 107 6.58 23.97 -9.84
C ARG A 107 7.50 25.18 -9.63
N GLY A 108 8.76 24.94 -9.25
CA GLY A 108 9.76 25.99 -9.01
C GLY A 108 10.39 26.57 -10.28
N GLY A 109 10.16 25.97 -11.45
CA GLY A 109 10.76 26.40 -12.72
C GLY A 109 10.07 27.58 -13.42
N ILE A 110 9.01 28.17 -12.86
CA ILE A 110 8.25 29.27 -13.48
C ILE A 110 8.67 30.67 -12.96
N PHE A 111 9.45 30.77 -11.88
CA PHE A 111 9.85 32.07 -11.28
C PHE A 111 11.33 32.13 -10.86
N GLY A 112 12.23 31.56 -11.67
CA GLY A 112 13.69 31.70 -11.52
C GLY A 112 14.26 32.54 -12.65
#